data_AF-A0A0V0QUY6-F1
#
_entry.id   AF-A0A0V0QUY6-F1
#
_cell.length_a   1.000
_cell.length_b   1.000
_cell.length_c   1.000
_cell.angle_alpha   90.00
_cell.angle_beta   90.00
_cell.angle_gamma   90.00
#
_symmetry.space_group_name_H-M   'P 1'
#
loop_
_entity.id
_entity.type
_entity.pdbx_description
1 polymer ?
#
loop_
_entity_poly.entity_id
_entity_poly.type
_entity_poly.pdbx_seq_one_letter_code
_entity_poly.pdbx_strand_id
1 'polypeptide(L)'
;MNNYKLKQFLLKEYRQGDETSCEIIFGDEVFTCSGIKIREYNYLQVYPFDKWSQSNVPNIEIGQIIIPSSYKLEEGQTQPPNKLTETELLKLMEKYGIGTDSTTAEHIKTIQDRNYAYKEGIYFNPSTLGVALVQAYQKMDHPLGQPDLRAWMEQKITGIADGRLSKQDVILEVMDIMHEIYKDLSEKKSQFLEIMRENLSPVQGNQNLNESFSNQQELQRDQQLGYCERLFAKTVIQTQ
;
A
#
# COMPACT_ATOMS: atom_id res chain seq x y z
N MET A 1 8.27 0.78 -27.77
CA MET A 1 9.14 0.61 -26.58
C MET A 1 8.29 0.95 -25.36
N ASN A 2 8.09 0.02 -24.42
CA ASN A 2 7.15 0.21 -23.31
C ASN A 2 7.58 1.45 -22.47
N ASN A 3 6.66 2.33 -22.08
CA ASN A 3 6.96 3.61 -21.39
C ASN A 3 7.88 3.42 -20.15
N TYR A 4 7.75 2.27 -19.48
CA TYR A 4 8.62 1.86 -18.38
C TYR A 4 10.08 1.62 -18.77
N LYS A 5 10.34 1.00 -19.93
CA LYS A 5 11.71 0.76 -20.43
C LYS A 5 12.39 2.07 -20.88
N LEU A 6 11.60 3.01 -21.41
CA LEU A 6 12.09 4.36 -21.73
C LEU A 6 12.42 5.13 -20.44
N LYS A 7 11.57 5.05 -19.40
CA LYS A 7 11.83 5.63 -18.07
C LYS A 7 13.14 5.11 -17.47
N GLN A 8 13.35 3.79 -17.46
CA GLN A 8 14.58 3.19 -16.92
C GLN A 8 15.85 3.55 -17.73
N PHE A 9 15.73 3.78 -19.03
CA PHE A 9 16.87 4.18 -19.86
C PHE A 9 17.25 5.67 -19.69
N LEU A 10 16.25 6.55 -19.48
CA LEU A 10 16.44 7.99 -19.29
C LEU A 10 16.90 8.39 -17.88
N LEU A 11 17.00 7.41 -16.97
CA LEU A 11 17.32 7.55 -15.54
C LEU A 11 18.78 7.95 -15.25
N LYS A 12 19.56 8.34 -16.26
CA LYS A 12 20.95 8.79 -16.09
C LYS A 12 21.06 10.21 -15.54
N GLU A 13 20.02 11.02 -15.64
CA GLU A 13 20.02 12.41 -15.13
C GLU A 13 18.85 12.64 -14.17
N TYR A 14 19.19 12.87 -12.90
CA TYR A 14 18.26 13.07 -11.80
C TYR A 14 17.67 14.47 -11.81
N ARG A 15 16.39 14.61 -11.46
CA ARG A 15 15.78 15.93 -11.25
C ARG A 15 16.41 16.62 -10.04
N GLN A 16 16.59 17.94 -10.11
CA GLN A 16 17.19 18.74 -9.04
C GLN A 16 16.30 19.91 -8.65
N GLY A 17 16.21 20.20 -7.36
CA GLY A 17 15.43 21.32 -6.85
C GLY A 17 15.94 21.76 -5.48
N ASP A 18 15.49 22.93 -5.06
CA ASP A 18 15.72 23.43 -3.70
C ASP A 18 14.45 23.31 -2.89
N GLU A 19 14.57 22.76 -1.69
CA GLU A 19 13.50 22.79 -0.70
C GLU A 19 13.82 23.86 0.33
N THR A 20 12.86 24.76 0.52
CA THR A 20 12.85 25.75 1.59
C THR A 20 11.76 25.36 2.57
N SER A 21 12.12 25.23 3.84
CA SER A 21 11.18 24.94 4.94
C SER A 21 11.34 25.98 6.03
N CYS A 22 10.23 26.49 6.55
CA CYS A 22 10.20 27.39 7.70
C CYS A 22 9.34 26.82 8.82
N GLU A 23 9.76 27.10 10.04
CA GLU A 23 9.03 26.81 11.26
C GLU A 23 8.57 28.12 11.88
N ILE A 24 7.26 28.20 12.14
CA ILE A 24 6.61 29.38 12.68
C ILE A 24 5.97 28.98 14.01
N ILE A 25 6.36 29.68 15.06
CA ILE A 25 5.79 29.50 16.40
C ILE A 25 4.62 30.45 16.55
N PHE A 26 3.46 29.94 16.99
CA PHE A 26 2.30 30.72 17.42
C PHE A 26 1.90 30.26 18.83
N GLY A 27 2.16 31.09 19.85
CA GLY A 27 1.97 30.68 21.24
C GLY A 27 2.89 29.50 21.59
N ASP A 28 2.30 28.38 22.00
CA ASP A 28 3.00 27.12 22.31
C ASP A 28 3.00 26.11 21.14
N GLU A 29 2.36 26.46 20.01
CA GLU A 29 2.20 25.57 18.85
C GLU A 29 3.22 25.87 17.76
N VAL A 30 3.70 24.82 17.08
CA VAL A 30 4.68 24.91 15.99
C VAL A 30 4.02 24.52 14.67
N PHE A 31 4.09 25.43 13.70
CA PHE A 31 3.59 25.21 12.34
C PHE A 31 4.76 25.15 11.36
N THR A 32 4.66 24.28 10.37
CA THR A 32 5.68 24.12 9.32
C THR A 32 5.12 24.52 7.96
N CYS A 33 5.88 25.26 7.18
CA CYS A 33 5.60 25.50 5.77
C CYS A 33 6.82 25.12 4.93
N SER A 34 6.61 24.31 3.89
CA SER A 34 7.67 23.84 2.99
C SER A 34 7.28 24.09 1.54
N GLY A 35 8.29 24.39 0.71
CA GLY A 35 8.09 24.51 -0.71
C GLY A 35 9.33 24.17 -1.53
N ILE A 36 9.08 23.74 -2.76
CA ILE A 36 10.10 23.22 -3.67
C ILE A 36 10.20 24.11 -4.90
N LYS A 37 11.41 24.59 -5.18
CA LYS A 37 11.78 25.26 -6.43
C LYS A 37 12.61 24.31 -7.30
N ILE A 38 12.00 23.76 -8.34
CA ILE A 38 12.70 22.91 -9.32
C ILE A 38 13.77 23.74 -10.05
N ARG A 39 15.03 23.29 -10.01
CA ARG A 39 16.13 23.84 -10.79
C ARG A 39 16.22 23.17 -12.16
N GLU A 40 16.15 21.84 -12.17
CA GLU A 40 16.34 21.02 -13.37
C GLU A 40 15.29 19.90 -13.44
N TYR A 41 14.54 19.88 -14.53
CA TYR A 41 13.51 18.86 -14.80
C TYR A 41 14.11 17.54 -15.30
N ASN A 42 15.24 17.59 -16.01
CA ASN A 42 15.98 16.44 -16.55
C ASN A 42 15.05 15.39 -17.19
N TYR A 43 15.00 14.15 -16.69
CA TYR A 43 14.17 13.10 -17.30
C TYR A 43 12.68 13.45 -17.45
N LEU A 44 12.14 14.37 -16.64
CA LEU A 44 10.74 14.83 -16.73
C LEU A 44 10.45 15.57 -18.04
N GLN A 45 11.46 16.12 -18.73
CA GLN A 45 11.28 16.74 -20.05
C GLN A 45 10.86 15.72 -21.11
N VAL A 46 11.32 14.47 -20.97
CA VAL A 46 11.06 13.39 -21.92
C VAL A 46 9.95 12.45 -21.42
N TYR A 47 9.69 12.42 -20.11
CA TYR A 47 8.68 11.57 -19.49
C TYR A 47 7.64 12.38 -18.67
N PRO A 48 6.67 13.03 -19.33
CA PRO A 48 5.72 13.96 -18.69
C PRO A 48 4.61 13.28 -17.86
N PHE A 49 4.63 11.95 -17.74
CA PHE A 49 3.65 11.19 -16.96
C PHE A 49 3.97 11.18 -15.46
N ASP A 50 5.21 11.48 -15.08
CA ASP A 50 5.64 11.64 -13.70
C ASP A 50 5.51 13.12 -13.32
N LYS A 51 4.87 13.44 -12.19
CA LYS A 51 4.57 14.83 -11.81
C LYS A 51 5.44 15.25 -10.63
N TRP A 52 6.10 16.39 -10.77
CA TRP A 52 6.77 17.07 -9.66
C TRP A 52 6.22 18.49 -9.55
N SER A 53 5.49 18.76 -8.47
CA SER A 53 4.87 20.06 -8.23
C SER A 53 5.86 21.02 -7.57
N GLN A 54 6.00 22.22 -8.15
CA GLN A 54 6.62 23.34 -7.47
C GLN A 54 5.63 23.96 -6.48
N SER A 55 6.15 24.37 -5.33
CA SER A 55 5.41 25.17 -4.36
C SER A 55 6.32 26.29 -3.85
N ASN A 56 5.81 27.51 -3.85
CA ASN A 56 6.58 28.67 -3.40
C ASN A 56 6.30 28.92 -1.93
N VAL A 57 7.36 29.01 -1.14
CA VAL A 57 7.31 29.61 0.20
C VAL A 57 7.58 31.11 0.04
N PRO A 58 6.82 32.00 0.69
CA PRO A 58 7.16 33.41 0.74
C PRO A 58 8.58 33.60 1.33
N ASN A 59 9.28 34.66 0.91
CA ASN A 59 10.56 35.00 1.52
C ASN A 59 10.29 35.49 2.96
N ILE A 60 10.70 34.69 3.94
CA ILE A 60 10.58 34.99 5.36
C ILE A 60 11.98 35.02 5.98
N GLU A 61 12.27 36.02 6.80
CA GLU A 61 13.52 36.11 7.56
C GLU A 61 13.37 35.48 8.96
N ILE A 62 14.48 34.97 9.51
CA ILE A 62 14.51 34.47 10.89
C ILE A 62 14.19 35.64 11.84
N GLY A 63 13.25 35.43 12.76
CA GLY A 63 12.75 36.44 13.68
C GLY A 63 11.67 37.35 13.09
N GLN A 64 11.27 37.18 11.83
CA GLN A 64 10.19 37.97 11.24
C GLN A 64 8.85 37.66 11.94
N ILE A 65 8.16 38.71 12.35
CA ILE A 65 6.83 38.62 12.97
C ILE A 65 5.78 38.37 11.89
N ILE A 66 4.94 37.37 12.11
CA ILE A 66 3.86 36.94 11.23
C ILE A 66 2.54 37.10 11.97
N ILE A 67 1.61 37.82 11.35
CA ILE A 67 0.25 38.02 11.86
C ILE A 67 -0.68 37.08 11.09
N PRO A 68 -1.29 36.08 11.75
CA PRO A 68 -2.16 35.13 11.06
C PRO A 68 -3.49 35.81 10.71
N SER A 69 -3.90 35.74 9.44
CA SER A 69 -5.17 36.33 8.98
C SER A 69 -6.39 35.52 9.44
N SER A 70 -6.25 34.22 9.64
CA SER A 70 -7.30 33.32 10.12
C SER A 70 -6.69 32.01 10.61
N TYR A 71 -7.32 31.39 11.61
CA TYR A 71 -7.08 30.01 12.02
C TYR A 71 -8.36 29.20 11.79
N LYS A 72 -8.21 27.93 11.39
CA LYS A 72 -9.31 26.98 11.22
C LYS A 72 -8.92 25.66 11.85
N LEU A 73 -9.82 25.08 12.62
CA LEU A 73 -9.70 23.71 13.08
C LEU A 73 -10.42 22.82 12.07
N GLU A 74 -9.68 21.94 11.40
CA GLU A 74 -10.26 20.97 10.48
C GLU A 74 -10.40 19.62 11.18
N GLU A 75 -11.63 19.11 11.24
CA GLU A 75 -11.87 17.74 11.68
C GLU A 75 -11.62 16.78 10.52
N GLY A 76 -10.74 15.80 10.73
CA GLY A 76 -10.45 14.74 9.77
C GLY A 76 -10.95 13.39 10.28
N GLN A 77 -11.39 12.53 9.36
CA GLN A 77 -11.65 11.11 9.65
C GLN A 77 -10.72 10.23 8.83
N THR A 78 -10.23 9.14 9.43
CA THR A 78 -9.48 8.12 8.69
C THR A 78 -10.40 7.40 7.71
N GLN A 79 -9.93 7.19 6.49
CA GLN A 79 -10.66 6.39 5.52
C GLN A 79 -10.15 4.94 5.54
N PRO A 80 -11.03 3.95 5.30
CA PRO A 80 -10.58 2.58 5.14
C PRO A 80 -9.61 2.48 3.96
N PRO A 81 -8.67 1.53 3.99
CA PRO A 81 -7.74 1.34 2.89
C PRO A 81 -8.51 0.98 1.61
N ASN A 82 -7.98 1.42 0.48
CA ASN A 82 -8.50 1.01 -0.81
C ASN A 82 -8.34 -0.50 -1.00
N LYS A 83 -9.22 -1.08 -1.82
CA LYS A 83 -9.07 -2.47 -2.27
C LYS A 83 -7.81 -2.59 -3.12
N LEU A 84 -7.29 -3.82 -3.24
CA LEU A 84 -6.07 -4.07 -3.99
C LEU A 84 -6.29 -3.86 -5.49
N THR A 85 -5.41 -3.08 -6.10
CA THR A 85 -5.22 -3.05 -7.54
C THR A 85 -4.36 -4.24 -7.98
N GLU A 86 -4.35 -4.54 -9.28
CA GLU A 86 -3.46 -5.58 -9.82
C GLU A 86 -1.99 -5.26 -9.56
N THR A 87 -1.57 -4.00 -9.70
CA THR A 87 -0.18 -3.60 -9.42
C THR A 87 0.20 -3.81 -7.95
N GLU A 88 -0.72 -3.52 -7.02
CA GLU A 88 -0.47 -3.78 -5.60
C GLU A 88 -0.43 -5.28 -5.27
N LEU A 89 -1.30 -6.07 -5.90
CA LEU A 89 -1.26 -7.53 -5.76
C LEU A 89 0.05 -8.11 -6.29
N LEU A 90 0.53 -7.65 -7.46
CA LEU A 90 1.82 -8.04 -8.03
C LEU A 90 2.97 -7.72 -7.07
N LYS A 91 2.98 -6.50 -6.49
CA LYS A 91 3.99 -6.11 -5.49
C LYS A 91 3.94 -6.96 -4.23
N LEU A 92 2.75 -7.35 -3.78
CA LEU A 92 2.61 -8.24 -2.64
C LEU A 92 3.14 -9.64 -2.96
N MET A 93 2.82 -10.18 -4.14
CA MET A 93 3.32 -11.48 -4.59
C MET A 93 4.85 -11.50 -4.66
N GLU A 94 5.46 -10.45 -5.24
CA GLU A 94 6.91 -10.26 -5.28
C GLU A 94 7.51 -10.15 -3.87
N LYS A 95 6.91 -9.31 -3.00
CA LYS A 95 7.36 -9.12 -1.62
C LYS A 95 7.39 -10.43 -0.82
N TYR A 96 6.38 -11.29 -1.01
CA TYR A 96 6.31 -12.58 -0.33
C TYR A 96 7.03 -13.71 -1.09
N GLY A 97 7.63 -13.43 -2.25
CA GLY A 97 8.34 -14.44 -3.03
C GLY A 97 7.44 -15.55 -3.57
N ILE A 98 6.18 -15.22 -3.89
CA ILE A 98 5.23 -16.17 -4.47
C ILE A 98 4.98 -15.86 -5.94
N GLY A 99 5.12 -16.87 -6.79
CA GLY A 99 5.05 -16.68 -8.23
C GLY A 99 6.31 -16.03 -8.80
N THR A 100 6.46 -16.17 -10.11
CA THR A 100 7.57 -15.65 -10.91
C THR A 100 7.01 -14.74 -12.00
N ASP A 101 7.87 -13.99 -12.69
CA ASP A 101 7.49 -13.16 -13.84
C ASP A 101 6.67 -13.93 -14.90
N SER A 102 6.92 -15.24 -15.03
CA SER A 102 6.21 -16.11 -15.97
C SER A 102 4.88 -16.68 -15.45
N THR A 103 4.70 -16.83 -14.13
CA THR A 103 3.56 -17.54 -13.55
C THR A 103 2.54 -16.62 -12.86
N THR A 104 2.94 -15.41 -12.49
CA THR A 104 2.10 -14.50 -11.71
C THR A 104 0.79 -14.13 -12.43
N ALA A 105 0.86 -13.85 -13.73
CA ALA A 105 -0.32 -13.58 -14.54
C ALA A 105 -1.29 -14.77 -14.59
N GLU A 106 -0.78 -16.00 -14.59
CA GLU A 106 -1.59 -17.22 -14.60
C GLU A 106 -2.30 -17.45 -13.27
N HIS A 107 -1.63 -17.21 -12.13
CA HIS A 107 -2.27 -17.29 -10.80
C HIS A 107 -3.41 -16.28 -10.67
N ILE A 108 -3.17 -15.03 -11.08
CA ILE A 108 -4.18 -13.96 -11.07
C ILE A 108 -5.36 -14.29 -11.99
N LYS A 109 -5.10 -14.89 -13.15
CA LYS A 109 -6.15 -15.32 -14.06
C LYS A 109 -6.97 -16.47 -13.45
N THR A 110 -6.31 -17.45 -12.83
CA THR A 110 -6.97 -18.62 -12.25
C THR A 110 -7.97 -18.25 -11.17
N ILE A 111 -7.66 -17.29 -10.29
CA ILE A 111 -8.60 -16.84 -9.24
C ILE A 111 -9.82 -16.10 -9.81
N GLN A 112 -9.67 -15.46 -10.99
CA GLN A 112 -10.78 -14.82 -11.71
C GLN A 112 -11.63 -15.84 -12.46
N ASP A 113 -11.00 -16.76 -13.18
CA ASP A 113 -11.68 -17.83 -13.93
C ASP A 113 -12.50 -18.74 -12.99
N ARG A 114 -12.03 -18.94 -11.75
CA ARG A 114 -12.73 -19.69 -10.70
C ARG A 114 -13.72 -18.86 -9.88
N ASN A 115 -13.90 -17.59 -10.22
CA ASN A 115 -14.81 -16.66 -9.55
C ASN A 115 -14.56 -16.52 -8.03
N TYR A 116 -13.30 -16.57 -7.59
CA TYR A 116 -12.91 -16.26 -6.21
C TYR A 116 -12.71 -14.76 -6.00
N ALA A 117 -12.28 -14.06 -7.06
CA ALA A 117 -12.23 -12.62 -7.09
C ALA A 117 -12.56 -12.13 -8.51
N TYR A 118 -13.07 -10.92 -8.63
CA TYR A 118 -13.37 -10.28 -9.90
C TYR A 118 -12.86 -8.85 -9.91
N LYS A 119 -12.61 -8.30 -11.11
CA LYS A 119 -12.22 -6.90 -11.26
C LYS A 119 -13.44 -6.01 -11.40
N GLU A 120 -13.44 -4.90 -10.69
CA GLU A 120 -14.37 -3.80 -10.86
C GLU A 120 -13.56 -2.50 -11.03
N GLY A 121 -13.56 -1.97 -12.24
CA GLY A 121 -12.61 -0.92 -12.61
C GLY A 121 -11.16 -1.42 -12.48
N ILE A 122 -10.37 -0.75 -11.63
CA ILE A 122 -8.96 -1.10 -11.37
C ILE A 122 -8.76 -2.00 -10.15
N TYR A 123 -9.82 -2.27 -9.38
CA TYR A 123 -9.73 -2.95 -8.10
C TYR A 123 -10.16 -4.41 -8.19
N PHE A 124 -9.53 -5.26 -7.40
CA PHE A 124 -9.96 -6.62 -7.14
C PHE A 124 -10.99 -6.66 -6.00
N ASN A 125 -12.12 -7.28 -6.28
CA ASN A 125 -13.17 -7.58 -5.32
C ASN A 125 -13.21 -9.08 -5.05
N PRO A 126 -13.12 -9.54 -3.80
CA PRO A 126 -13.33 -10.94 -3.49
C PRO A 126 -14.82 -11.27 -3.65
N SER A 127 -15.12 -12.45 -4.19
CA SER A 127 -16.50 -12.97 -4.21
C SER A 127 -16.87 -13.54 -2.84
N THR A 128 -18.16 -13.74 -2.57
CA THR A 128 -18.61 -14.42 -1.36
C THR A 128 -17.97 -15.80 -1.19
N LEU A 129 -17.78 -16.53 -2.30
CA LEU A 129 -17.09 -17.81 -2.30
C LEU A 129 -15.59 -17.65 -1.95
N GLY A 130 -14.91 -16.67 -2.53
CA GLY A 130 -13.50 -16.40 -2.24
C GLY A 130 -13.27 -16.03 -0.78
N VAL A 131 -14.11 -15.14 -0.22
CA VAL A 131 -14.05 -14.77 1.20
C VAL A 131 -14.29 -15.98 2.10
N ALA A 132 -15.34 -16.77 1.83
CA ALA A 132 -15.67 -17.95 2.62
C ALA A 132 -14.53 -18.97 2.64
N LEU A 133 -13.88 -19.23 1.49
CA LEU A 133 -12.76 -20.16 1.37
C LEU A 133 -11.56 -19.73 2.23
N VAL A 134 -11.15 -18.46 2.12
CA VAL A 134 -10.01 -17.95 2.88
C VAL A 134 -10.30 -17.97 4.39
N GLN A 135 -11.52 -17.56 4.78
CA GLN A 135 -11.94 -17.59 6.18
C GLN A 135 -12.02 -19.00 6.75
N ALA A 136 -12.42 -19.99 5.95
CA ALA A 136 -12.43 -21.39 6.37
C ALA A 136 -11.02 -21.87 6.75
N TYR A 137 -10.03 -21.63 5.89
CA TYR A 137 -8.65 -22.00 6.21
C TYR A 137 -8.09 -21.23 7.41
N GLN A 138 -8.43 -19.93 7.54
CA GLN A 138 -7.99 -19.12 8.69
C GLN A 138 -8.60 -19.59 10.02
N LYS A 139 -9.92 -19.85 10.06
CA LYS A 139 -10.59 -20.34 11.27
C LYS A 139 -10.12 -21.75 11.68
N MET A 140 -9.63 -22.54 10.74
CA MET A 140 -9.04 -23.86 11.00
C MET A 140 -7.56 -23.80 11.40
N ASP A 141 -6.99 -22.59 11.48
CA ASP A 141 -5.56 -22.32 11.72
C ASP A 141 -4.64 -23.05 10.72
N HIS A 142 -5.08 -23.12 9.46
CA HIS A 142 -4.40 -23.89 8.43
C HIS A 142 -3.49 -22.99 7.56
N PRO A 143 -2.22 -23.39 7.29
CA PRO A 143 -1.24 -22.56 6.57
C PRO A 143 -1.59 -22.27 5.09
N LEU A 144 -2.64 -22.86 4.53
CA LEU A 144 -2.98 -22.75 3.10
C LEU A 144 -3.50 -21.36 2.70
N GLY A 145 -3.98 -20.57 3.66
CA GLY A 145 -4.37 -19.19 3.42
C GLY A 145 -3.19 -18.20 3.43
N GLN A 146 -1.99 -18.65 3.82
CA GLN A 146 -0.82 -17.80 4.01
C GLN A 146 0.22 -18.04 2.91
N PRO A 147 1.02 -17.01 2.53
CA PRO A 147 1.98 -17.13 1.44
C PRO A 147 3.22 -17.97 1.80
N ASP A 148 3.50 -18.16 3.09
CA ASP A 148 4.77 -18.69 3.60
C ASP A 148 5.12 -20.08 3.06
N LEU A 149 4.16 -21.00 3.07
CA LEU A 149 4.37 -22.37 2.57
C LEU A 149 4.72 -22.35 1.08
N ARG A 150 4.03 -21.51 0.30
CA ARG A 150 4.30 -21.38 -1.13
C ARG A 150 5.66 -20.72 -1.38
N ALA A 151 5.98 -19.66 -0.64
CA ALA A 151 7.27 -18.98 -0.75
C ALA A 151 8.43 -19.92 -0.45
N TRP A 152 8.29 -20.74 0.59
CA TRP A 152 9.25 -21.79 0.92
C TRP A 152 9.41 -22.82 -0.22
N MET A 153 8.31 -23.27 -0.84
CA MET A 153 8.38 -24.17 -2.00
C MET A 153 9.11 -23.54 -3.19
N GLU A 154 8.83 -22.28 -3.51
CA GLU A 154 9.52 -21.53 -4.59
C GLU A 154 11.03 -21.48 -4.33
N GLN A 155 11.44 -21.17 -3.10
CA GLN A 155 12.85 -21.14 -2.72
C GLN A 155 13.54 -22.51 -2.90
N LYS A 156 12.85 -23.60 -2.57
CA LYS A 156 13.37 -24.96 -2.79
C LYS A 156 13.50 -25.26 -4.29
N ILE A 157 12.53 -24.85 -5.11
CA ILE A 157 12.58 -25.00 -6.58
C ILE A 157 13.75 -24.19 -7.16
N THR A 158 13.96 -22.96 -6.70
CA THR A 158 15.14 -22.16 -7.09
C THR A 158 16.44 -22.85 -6.68
N GLY A 159 16.50 -23.44 -5.48
CA GLY A 159 17.66 -24.23 -5.04
C GLY A 159 17.99 -25.42 -5.94
N ILE A 160 16.97 -26.07 -6.54
CA ILE A 160 17.17 -27.11 -7.56
C ILE A 160 17.73 -26.50 -8.85
N ALA A 161 17.17 -25.38 -9.31
CA ALA A 161 17.61 -24.71 -10.54
C ALA A 161 19.08 -24.24 -10.43
N ASP A 162 19.51 -23.84 -9.25
CA ASP A 162 20.89 -23.44 -8.95
C ASP A 162 21.84 -24.64 -8.72
N GLY A 163 21.33 -25.88 -8.74
CA GLY A 163 22.11 -27.09 -8.48
C GLY A 163 22.52 -27.29 -7.01
N ARG A 164 21.92 -26.54 -6.08
CA ARG A 164 22.20 -26.61 -4.63
C ARG A 164 21.41 -27.72 -3.92
N LEU A 165 20.26 -28.10 -4.47
CA LEU A 165 19.36 -29.12 -3.91
C LEU A 165 19.05 -30.22 -4.91
N SER A 166 18.90 -31.45 -4.41
CA SER A 166 18.42 -32.57 -5.20
C SER A 166 16.91 -32.46 -5.43
N LYS A 167 16.47 -32.65 -6.68
CA LYS A 167 15.05 -32.69 -7.03
C LYS A 167 14.30 -33.76 -6.24
N GLN A 168 14.91 -34.93 -6.04
CA GLN A 168 14.23 -36.05 -5.40
C GLN A 168 14.00 -35.79 -3.91
N ASP A 169 14.98 -35.20 -3.22
CA ASP A 169 14.88 -34.88 -1.80
C ASP A 169 13.81 -33.81 -1.56
N VAL A 170 13.77 -32.78 -2.39
CA VAL A 170 12.73 -31.74 -2.32
C VAL A 170 11.34 -32.30 -2.58
N ILE A 171 11.18 -33.21 -3.54
CA ILE A 171 9.87 -33.83 -3.80
C ILE A 171 9.39 -34.61 -2.57
N LEU A 172 10.26 -35.41 -1.95
CA LEU A 172 9.90 -36.18 -0.75
C LEU A 172 9.50 -35.26 0.39
N GLU A 173 10.32 -34.24 0.68
CA GLU A 173 10.05 -33.25 1.74
C GLU A 173 8.71 -32.51 1.53
N VAL A 174 8.45 -32.06 0.30
CA VAL A 174 7.19 -31.36 -0.04
C VAL A 174 5.99 -32.31 0.05
N MET A 175 6.13 -33.54 -0.44
CA MET A 175 5.03 -34.51 -0.39
C MET A 175 4.67 -34.88 1.05
N ASP A 176 5.65 -35.05 1.93
CA ASP A 176 5.41 -35.34 3.35
C ASP A 176 4.62 -34.22 4.02
N ILE A 177 5.02 -32.96 3.81
CA ILE A 177 4.30 -31.79 4.36
C ILE A 177 2.87 -31.71 3.80
N MET A 178 2.71 -31.88 2.49
CA MET A 178 1.40 -31.81 1.84
C MET A 178 0.48 -32.97 2.26
N HIS A 179 1.05 -34.13 2.56
CA HIS A 179 0.31 -35.29 3.06
C HIS A 179 -0.22 -35.04 4.48
N GLU A 180 0.60 -34.48 5.38
CA GLU A 180 0.15 -34.11 6.74
C GLU A 180 -0.94 -33.03 6.69
N ILE A 181 -0.77 -32.01 5.84
CA ILE A 181 -1.79 -30.99 5.58
C ILE A 181 -3.11 -31.63 5.11
N TYR A 182 -3.03 -32.55 4.14
CA TYR A 182 -4.21 -33.21 3.61
C TYR A 182 -4.93 -34.04 4.68
N LYS A 183 -4.18 -34.77 5.51
CA LYS A 183 -4.72 -35.56 6.61
C LYS A 183 -5.46 -34.69 7.63
N ASP A 184 -4.85 -33.60 8.08
CA ASP A 184 -5.47 -32.64 9.01
C ASP A 184 -6.76 -32.04 8.43
N LEU A 185 -6.74 -31.61 7.17
CA LEU A 185 -7.94 -31.10 6.48
C LEU A 185 -9.04 -32.16 6.36
N SER A 186 -8.67 -33.41 6.10
CA SER A 186 -9.61 -34.52 5.97
C SER A 186 -10.32 -34.79 7.31
N GLU A 187 -9.58 -34.75 8.42
CA GLU A 187 -10.11 -34.88 9.77
C GLU A 187 -11.03 -33.70 10.14
N LYS A 188 -10.66 -32.48 9.76
CA LYS A 188 -11.44 -31.25 10.04
C LYS A 188 -12.48 -30.91 8.97
N LYS A 189 -12.78 -31.82 8.03
CA LYS A 189 -13.71 -31.58 6.91
C LYS A 189 -15.09 -31.08 7.36
N SER A 190 -15.62 -31.61 8.46
CA SER A 190 -16.93 -31.20 8.99
C SER A 190 -16.91 -29.74 9.45
N GLN A 191 -15.83 -29.30 10.10
CA GLN A 191 -15.64 -27.92 10.53
C GLN A 191 -15.52 -26.99 9.31
N PHE A 192 -14.77 -27.40 8.28
CA PHE A 192 -14.66 -26.64 7.03
C PHE A 192 -16.03 -26.42 6.38
N LEU A 193 -16.85 -27.47 6.26
CA LEU A 193 -18.18 -27.38 5.66
C LEU A 193 -19.12 -26.47 6.45
N GLU A 194 -19.03 -26.50 7.78
CA GLU A 194 -19.85 -25.62 8.62
C GLU A 194 -19.49 -24.15 8.41
N ILE A 195 -18.19 -23.81 8.43
CA ILE A 195 -17.73 -22.44 8.19
C ILE A 195 -18.13 -21.95 6.79
N MET A 196 -18.02 -22.83 5.78
CA MET A 196 -18.45 -22.49 4.42
C MET A 196 -19.97 -22.23 4.36
N ARG A 197 -20.78 -23.00 5.08
CA ARG A 197 -22.23 -22.81 5.14
C ARG A 197 -22.61 -21.48 5.79
N GLU A 198 -21.94 -21.11 6.88
CA GLU A 198 -22.14 -19.83 7.56
C GLU A 198 -21.89 -18.65 6.62
N ASN A 199 -20.74 -18.64 5.94
CA ASN A 199 -20.30 -17.51 5.12
C ASN A 199 -20.95 -17.43 3.74
N LEU A 200 -21.56 -18.51 3.26
CA LEU A 200 -22.35 -18.53 2.03
C LEU A 200 -23.84 -18.20 2.27
N SER A 201 -24.29 -18.16 3.53
CA SER A 201 -25.66 -17.78 3.84
C SER A 201 -25.88 -16.27 3.59
N PRO A 202 -27.01 -15.86 2.98
CA PRO A 202 -27.26 -14.46 2.69
C PRO A 202 -27.38 -13.67 4.00
N VAL A 203 -26.45 -12.73 4.21
CA VAL A 203 -26.46 -11.78 5.33
C VAL A 203 -27.72 -10.92 5.23
N GLN A 204 -28.63 -11.08 6.21
CA GLN A 204 -29.74 -10.14 6.43
C GLN A 204 -29.15 -8.80 6.92
N GLY A 205 -29.58 -7.70 6.30
CA GLY A 205 -28.87 -6.43 6.33
C GLY A 205 -29.09 -5.50 7.53
N ASN A 206 -28.58 -4.28 7.31
CA ASN A 206 -28.66 -3.01 8.08
C ASN A 206 -27.69 -2.91 9.28
N GLN A 207 -27.10 -1.76 9.62
CA GLN A 207 -27.54 -0.34 9.56
C GLN A 207 -26.30 0.57 9.37
N ASN A 208 -26.31 1.59 8.51
CA ASN A 208 -26.68 2.98 8.81
C ASN A 208 -26.30 3.46 10.22
N LEU A 209 -25.25 4.28 10.32
CA LEU A 209 -25.09 5.27 11.38
C LEU A 209 -24.59 6.58 10.75
N ASN A 210 -25.53 7.42 10.35
CA ASN A 210 -25.35 8.86 10.34
C ASN A 210 -25.75 9.36 11.71
N GLU A 211 -24.84 10.02 12.43
CA GLU A 211 -25.24 11.07 13.36
C GLU A 211 -24.32 12.27 13.19
N SER A 212 -24.97 13.36 12.80
CA SER A 212 -24.43 14.69 12.64
C SER A 212 -24.25 15.33 14.01
N PHE A 213 -23.04 15.78 14.33
CA PHE A 213 -22.83 16.79 15.36
C PHE A 213 -21.89 17.85 14.80
N SER A 214 -22.38 19.07 14.70
CA SER A 214 -21.53 20.25 14.49
C SER A 214 -22.04 21.35 15.40
N ASN A 215 -21.48 21.42 16.60
CA ASN A 215 -21.50 22.61 17.43
C ASN A 215 -20.34 23.50 16.99
N GLN A 216 -20.64 24.64 16.38
CA GLN A 216 -19.64 25.68 16.14
C GLN A 216 -19.53 26.55 17.39
N GLN A 217 -18.39 26.48 18.08
CA GLN A 217 -17.96 27.51 19.04
C GLN A 217 -16.91 28.38 18.36
N GLU A 218 -17.22 29.67 18.21
CA GLU A 218 -16.24 30.69 17.86
C GLU A 218 -15.34 30.97 19.07
N LEU A 219 -14.05 30.66 18.97
CA LEU A 219 -13.04 31.08 19.95
C LEU A 219 -12.64 32.54 19.71
N GLN A 220 -12.72 33.33 20.78
CA GLN A 220 -12.45 34.77 20.82
C GLN A 220 -11.02 35.13 20.40
N ARG A 221 -10.87 36.34 19.85
CA ARG A 221 -9.64 36.90 19.29
C ARG A 221 -8.63 37.26 20.39
N ASP A 222 -7.67 36.37 20.63
CA ASP A 222 -6.37 36.77 21.16
C ASP A 222 -5.41 36.94 19.97
N GLN A 223 -4.88 38.15 19.79
CA GLN A 223 -3.84 38.44 18.81
C GLN A 223 -2.51 37.83 19.28
N GLN A 224 -2.35 36.51 19.12
CA GLN A 224 -1.05 35.89 19.22
C GLN A 224 -0.25 36.21 17.96
N LEU A 225 0.85 36.94 18.14
CA LEU A 225 1.85 37.21 17.11
C LEU A 225 2.71 35.96 16.97
N GLY A 226 2.84 35.44 15.75
CA GLY A 226 3.81 34.39 15.48
C GLY A 226 5.14 34.98 15.03
N TYR A 227 6.20 34.20 15.11
CA TYR A 227 7.47 34.56 14.50
C TYR A 227 8.13 33.34 13.85
N CYS A 228 8.89 33.60 12.79
CA CYS A 228 9.71 32.59 12.16
C CYS A 228 10.90 32.28 13.07
N GLU A 229 10.93 31.10 13.69
CA GLU A 229 12.04 30.73 14.58
C GLU A 229 13.21 30.18 13.76
N ARG A 230 12.91 29.35 12.75
CA ARG A 230 13.93 28.65 11.96
C ARG A 230 13.60 28.65 10.48
N LEU A 231 14.62 28.88 9.68
CA LEU A 231 14.58 28.76 8.22
C LEU A 231 15.63 27.73 7.80
N PHE A 232 15.18 26.69 7.10
CA PHE A 232 16.03 25.66 6.53
C PHE A 232 15.99 25.76 5.01
N ALA A 233 17.17 25.76 4.38
CA ALA A 233 17.32 25.65 2.94
C ALA A 233 18.24 24.46 2.66
N LYS A 234 17.77 23.52 1.84
CA LYS A 234 18.59 22.40 1.38
C LYS A 234 18.35 22.13 -0.09
N THR A 235 19.40 21.72 -0.79
CA THR A 235 19.26 21.17 -2.14
C THR A 235 18.73 19.75 -2.03
N VAL A 236 17.63 19.49 -2.72
CA VAL A 236 16.99 18.17 -2.80
C VAL A 236 17.36 17.55 -4.14
N ILE A 237 18.20 16.54 -4.06
CA ILE A 237 18.44 15.58 -5.13
C ILE A 237 17.58 14.37 -4.80
N GLN A 238 16.46 14.22 -5.50
CA GLN A 238 15.56 13.11 -5.23
C GLN A 238 15.87 11.98 -6.22
N THR A 239 16.63 11.00 -5.74
CA THR A 239 16.62 9.65 -6.30
C THR A 239 15.30 8.97 -5.90
N GLN A 240 14.82 8.02 -6.72
CA GLN A 240 13.72 7.15 -6.26
C GLN A 240 14.12 6.43 -4.98
#